data_AF-A0A7S2TP45-F1
#
_entry.id   AF-A0A7S2TP45-F1
#
_cell.length_a   1.000
_cell.length_b   1.000
_cell.length_c   1.000
_cell.angle_alpha   90.00
_cell.angle_beta   90.00
_cell.angle_gamma   90.00
#
_symmetry.space_group_name_H-M   'P 1'
#
loop_
_entity.id
_entity.type
_entity.pdbx_description
1 polymer ?
#
loop_
_entity_poly.entity_id
_entity_poly.type
_entity_poly.pdbx_seq_one_letter_code
_entity_poly.pdbx_strand_id
1 'polypeptide(L)'
;MEEIFKPFMSQPVQDKAYVRLATANIGAVIMPFMIFYQQSAIVDKKLSPKDVHIARVDTIVGSFVTQGIMCAVIITTAAAVWEKEGPRNLNSIEEIADVFSTHLGEEAGKVLFSMGLLGGALVGGLVVSLTAAWGLGELMGLRRSLEYKATEAPGFYLTYTLMIAFGAVVAIMYPNPIELEVFVEILNALLLPVVLGFLYVLAYKALPEEHRIKGSYALGVAILFSLCCGVALYLCILETIDAAV
;
A
#
# COMPACT_ATOMS: atom_id res chain seq x y z
N MET A 1 15.22 -20.84 -15.73
CA MET A 1 13.76 -20.72 -15.55
C MET A 1 13.23 -21.67 -14.47
N GLU A 2 13.69 -22.93 -14.40
CA GLU A 2 13.28 -23.87 -13.33
C GLU A 2 13.56 -23.39 -11.91
N GLU A 3 14.70 -22.76 -11.65
CA GLU A 3 15.03 -22.22 -10.30
C GLU A 3 14.13 -21.06 -9.85
N ILE A 4 13.46 -20.37 -10.78
CA ILE A 4 12.53 -19.26 -10.45
C ILE A 4 11.12 -19.81 -10.18
N PHE A 5 10.72 -20.89 -10.85
CA PHE A 5 9.38 -21.48 -10.71
C PHE A 5 9.25 -22.46 -9.54
N LYS A 6 10.32 -23.19 -9.20
CA LYS A 6 10.32 -24.16 -8.09
C LYS A 6 9.93 -23.54 -6.73
N PRO A 7 10.48 -22.36 -6.34
CA PRO A 7 10.07 -21.66 -5.13
C PRO A 7 8.58 -21.32 -5.11
N PHE A 8 8.00 -20.95 -6.26
CA PHE A 8 6.59 -20.57 -6.35
C PHE A 8 5.63 -21.70 -5.98
N MET A 9 6.03 -22.97 -6.18
CA MET A 9 5.24 -24.14 -5.80
C MET A 9 5.55 -24.66 -4.38
N SER A 10 6.66 -24.25 -3.77
CA SER A 10 7.09 -24.70 -2.44
C SER A 10 7.17 -23.53 -1.45
N GLN A 11 6.07 -22.78 -1.33
CA GLN A 11 6.00 -21.70 -0.33
C GLN A 11 5.76 -22.30 1.06
N PRO A 12 6.47 -21.83 2.11
CA PRO A 12 6.34 -22.35 3.47
C PRO A 12 5.09 -21.79 4.15
N VAL A 13 3.91 -22.14 3.62
CA VAL A 13 2.60 -21.71 4.15
C VAL A 13 2.28 -22.26 5.54
N GLN A 14 3.15 -23.12 6.08
CA GLN A 14 3.11 -23.62 7.45
C GLN A 14 3.95 -22.75 8.41
N ASP A 15 4.80 -21.87 7.89
CA ASP A 15 5.61 -20.95 8.70
C ASP A 15 4.78 -19.71 9.06
N LYS A 16 4.56 -19.50 10.36
CA LYS A 16 3.75 -18.39 10.88
C LYS A 16 4.32 -17.02 10.47
N ALA A 17 5.65 -16.85 10.49
CA ALA A 17 6.29 -15.60 10.14
C ALA A 17 6.13 -15.31 8.64
N TYR A 18 6.24 -16.35 7.81
CA TYR A 18 5.98 -16.24 6.37
C TYR A 18 4.55 -15.80 6.08
N VAL A 19 3.55 -16.46 6.66
CA VAL A 19 2.12 -16.12 6.43
C VAL A 19 1.82 -14.70 6.90
N ARG A 20 2.35 -14.28 8.05
CA ARG A 20 2.20 -12.91 8.57
C ARG A 20 2.76 -11.87 7.59
N LEU A 21 4.00 -12.06 7.12
CA LEU A 21 4.64 -11.13 6.19
C LEU A 21 4.01 -11.17 4.79
N ALA A 22 3.54 -12.33 4.33
CA ALA A 22 2.81 -12.46 3.07
C ALA A 22 1.46 -11.71 3.12
N THR A 23 0.75 -11.82 4.24
CA THR A 23 -0.51 -11.09 4.48
C THR A 23 -0.26 -9.58 4.48
N ALA A 24 0.75 -9.12 5.23
CA ALA A 24 1.16 -7.73 5.26
C ALA A 24 1.57 -7.24 3.86
N ASN A 25 2.29 -8.04 3.08
CA ASN A 25 2.69 -7.66 1.73
C ASN A 25 1.48 -7.43 0.80
N ILE A 26 0.43 -8.26 0.91
CA ILE A 26 -0.82 -8.04 0.15
C ILE A 26 -1.47 -6.71 0.54
N GLY A 27 -1.55 -6.41 1.83
CA GLY A 27 -2.08 -5.14 2.32
C GLY A 27 -1.30 -3.93 1.83
N ALA A 28 0.03 -4.03 1.83
CA ALA A 28 0.93 -2.98 1.37
C ALA A 28 0.80 -2.69 -0.13
N VAL A 29 0.41 -3.68 -0.93
CA VAL A 29 0.21 -3.51 -2.38
C VAL A 29 -1.14 -2.86 -2.69
N ILE A 30 -2.20 -3.26 -2.00
CA ILE A 30 -3.55 -2.76 -2.25
C ILE A 30 -4.07 -2.10 -0.97
N MET A 31 -3.63 -0.86 -0.76
CA MET A 31 -4.06 -0.12 0.41
C MET A 31 -5.45 0.51 0.18
N PRO A 32 -6.43 0.30 1.07
CA PRO A 32 -7.76 0.92 1.01
C PRO A 32 -7.76 2.40 0.64
N PHE A 33 -6.87 3.18 1.25
CA PHE A 33 -6.81 4.62 1.05
C PHE A 33 -6.40 4.98 -0.39
N MET A 34 -5.65 4.14 -1.12
CA MET A 34 -5.21 4.46 -2.48
C MET A 34 -6.39 4.63 -3.44
N ILE A 35 -7.47 3.87 -3.26
CA ILE A 35 -8.68 3.98 -4.08
C ILE A 35 -9.37 5.34 -3.85
N PHE A 36 -9.48 5.76 -2.59
CA PHE A 36 -10.05 7.06 -2.22
C PHE A 36 -9.17 8.22 -2.66
N TYR A 37 -7.85 8.07 -2.51
CA TYR A 37 -6.85 9.03 -2.97
C TYR A 37 -6.97 9.24 -4.47
N GLN A 38 -6.98 8.16 -5.25
CA GLN A 38 -7.01 8.23 -6.71
C GLN A 38 -8.26 8.96 -7.20
N GLN A 39 -9.44 8.66 -6.62
CA GLN A 39 -10.69 9.35 -6.97
C GLN A 39 -10.61 10.84 -6.62
N SER A 40 -10.17 11.18 -5.41
CA SER A 40 -10.07 12.58 -4.95
C SER A 40 -9.06 13.37 -5.78
N ALA A 41 -7.90 12.77 -6.09
CA ALA A 41 -6.85 13.38 -6.88
C ALA A 41 -7.27 13.62 -8.33
N ILE A 42 -8.08 12.73 -8.93
CA ILE A 42 -8.64 12.93 -10.28
C ILE A 42 -9.58 14.16 -10.29
N VAL A 43 -10.42 14.29 -9.27
CA VAL A 43 -11.33 15.44 -9.12
C VAL A 43 -10.56 16.73 -8.89
N ASP A 44 -9.57 16.72 -8.00
CA ASP A 44 -8.74 17.90 -7.68
C ASP A 44 -7.91 18.35 -8.89
N LYS A 45 -7.37 17.40 -9.68
CA LYS A 45 -6.69 17.67 -10.96
C LYS A 45 -7.62 18.13 -12.09
N LYS A 46 -8.95 18.16 -11.86
CA LYS A 46 -9.97 18.55 -12.85
C LYS A 46 -9.92 17.74 -14.15
N LEU A 47 -9.55 16.47 -14.06
CA LEU A 47 -9.52 15.59 -15.23
C LEU A 47 -10.93 15.33 -15.77
N SER A 48 -11.05 15.24 -17.09
CA SER A 48 -12.32 15.01 -17.78
C SER A 48 -12.45 13.55 -18.25
N PRO A 49 -13.64 13.09 -18.64
CA PRO A 49 -13.82 11.76 -19.25
C PRO A 49 -12.93 11.50 -20.48
N LYS A 50 -12.46 12.56 -21.16
CA LYS A 50 -11.53 12.44 -22.31
C LYS A 50 -10.14 11.99 -21.89
N ASP A 51 -9.75 12.27 -20.65
CA ASP A 51 -8.42 11.99 -20.11
C ASP A 51 -8.29 10.58 -19.52
N VAL A 52 -9.40 9.81 -19.49
CA VAL A 52 -9.45 8.45 -18.93
C VAL A 52 -8.42 7.52 -19.55
N HIS A 53 -8.16 7.65 -20.85
CA HIS A 53 -7.14 6.81 -21.50
C HIS A 53 -5.74 7.11 -20.96
N ILE A 54 -5.37 8.39 -20.87
CA ILE A 54 -4.07 8.82 -20.35
C ILE A 54 -3.94 8.45 -18.87
N ALA A 55 -5.00 8.67 -18.06
CA ALA A 55 -5.02 8.29 -16.64
C ALA A 55 -4.84 6.78 -16.43
N ARG A 56 -5.40 5.94 -17.32
CA ARG A 56 -5.18 4.49 -17.28
C ARG A 56 -3.74 4.12 -17.60
N VAL A 57 -3.14 4.73 -18.62
CA VAL A 57 -1.73 4.50 -18.97
C VAL A 57 -0.81 4.91 -17.82
N ASP A 58 -1.04 6.08 -17.23
CA ASP A 58 -0.31 6.57 -16.06
C ASP A 58 -0.38 5.57 -14.89
N THR A 59 -1.58 5.09 -14.59
CA THR A 59 -1.80 4.08 -13.54
C THR A 59 -1.08 2.77 -13.85
N ILE A 60 -1.14 2.28 -15.10
CA ILE A 60 -0.47 1.05 -15.52
C ILE A 60 1.05 1.18 -15.40
N VAL A 61 1.63 2.25 -15.96
CA VAL A 61 3.07 2.49 -15.91
C VAL A 61 3.53 2.63 -14.47
N GLY A 62 2.82 3.43 -13.66
CA GLY A 62 3.11 3.58 -12.23
C GLY A 62 3.06 2.25 -11.47
N SER A 63 2.06 1.40 -11.76
CA SER A 63 1.94 0.07 -11.15
C SER A 63 3.12 -0.84 -11.51
N PHE A 64 3.54 -0.88 -12.78
CA PHE A 64 4.69 -1.71 -13.18
C PHE A 64 6.01 -1.21 -12.60
N VAL A 65 6.22 0.11 -12.55
CA VAL A 65 7.44 0.70 -11.97
C VAL A 65 7.52 0.41 -10.48
N THR A 66 6.44 0.63 -9.74
CA THR A 66 6.40 0.36 -8.29
C THR A 66 6.59 -1.11 -7.97
N GLN A 67 5.97 -2.02 -8.74
CA GLN A 67 6.21 -3.46 -8.56
C GLN A 67 7.62 -3.89 -8.94
N GLY A 68 8.21 -3.27 -9.97
CA GLY A 68 9.61 -3.50 -10.32
C GLY A 68 10.56 -3.13 -9.17
N ILE A 69 10.32 -1.97 -8.53
CA ILE A 69 11.09 -1.53 -7.36
C ILE A 69 10.89 -2.49 -6.18
N MET A 70 9.65 -2.88 -5.88
CA MET A 70 9.35 -3.82 -4.79
C MET A 70 10.08 -5.16 -4.99
N CYS A 71 9.97 -5.75 -6.18
CA CYS A 71 10.67 -6.99 -6.52
C CYS A 71 12.19 -6.82 -6.39
N ALA A 72 12.75 -5.72 -6.90
CA ALA A 72 14.19 -5.46 -6.80
C ALA A 72 14.65 -5.38 -5.34
N VAL A 73 13.90 -4.68 -4.48
CA VAL A 73 14.20 -4.54 -3.05
C VAL A 73 14.13 -5.90 -2.36
N ILE A 74 13.02 -6.65 -2.51
CA ILE A 74 12.85 -7.97 -1.88
C ILE A 74 13.95 -8.95 -2.30
N ILE A 75 14.21 -9.05 -3.61
CA ILE A 75 15.22 -9.98 -4.15
C ILE A 75 16.63 -9.59 -3.67
N THR A 76 16.97 -8.30 -3.72
CA THR A 76 18.29 -7.81 -3.30
C THR A 76 18.49 -8.02 -1.79
N THR A 77 17.48 -7.72 -0.96
CA THR A 77 17.53 -7.98 0.47
C THR A 77 17.68 -9.47 0.77
N ALA A 78 16.90 -10.33 0.11
CA ALA A 78 16.99 -11.78 0.30
C ALA A 78 18.38 -12.32 -0.08
N ALA A 79 18.94 -11.88 -1.21
CA ALA A 79 20.27 -12.28 -1.65
C ALA A 79 21.35 -11.82 -0.65
N ALA A 80 21.29 -10.55 -0.22
CA ALA A 80 22.26 -9.98 0.71
C ALA A 80 22.24 -10.65 2.10
N VAL A 81 21.07 -11.03 2.60
CA VAL A 81 20.94 -11.78 3.87
C VAL A 81 21.53 -13.18 3.73
N TRP A 82 21.22 -13.87 2.62
CA TRP A 82 21.62 -15.26 2.42
C TRP A 82 23.13 -15.46 2.24
N GLU A 83 23.82 -14.50 1.62
CA GLU A 83 25.25 -14.62 1.27
C GLU A 83 26.20 -14.48 2.46
N LYS A 84 25.87 -13.64 3.46
CA LYS A 84 26.80 -13.31 4.55
C LYS A 84 26.58 -14.07 5.86
N GLU A 85 25.34 -14.18 6.33
CA GLU A 85 25.06 -14.62 7.70
C GLU A 85 24.04 -15.76 7.80
N GLY A 86 23.44 -16.18 6.68
CA GLY A 86 22.35 -17.15 6.66
C GLY A 86 21.00 -16.52 7.07
N PRO A 87 19.92 -17.33 7.15
CA PRO A 87 18.59 -16.82 7.47
C PRO A 87 18.54 -16.24 8.89
N ARG A 88 18.24 -14.93 8.99
CA ARG A 88 18.03 -14.21 10.25
C ARG A 88 16.78 -13.34 10.18
N ASN A 89 16.18 -13.05 11.34
CA ASN A 89 15.07 -12.12 11.44
C ASN A 89 15.59 -10.67 11.42
N LEU A 90 14.94 -9.81 10.62
CA LEU A 90 15.20 -8.38 10.56
C LEU A 90 14.10 -7.67 11.33
N ASN A 91 14.37 -7.30 12.58
CA ASN A 91 13.37 -6.74 13.50
C ASN A 91 13.60 -5.26 13.81
N SER A 92 14.63 -4.65 13.22
CA SER A 92 14.95 -3.23 13.43
C SER A 92 15.36 -2.56 12.11
N ILE A 93 15.22 -1.23 12.07
CA ILE A 93 15.58 -0.43 10.90
C ILE A 93 17.11 -0.46 10.70
N GLU A 94 17.89 -0.48 11.79
CA GLU A 94 19.35 -0.60 11.71
C GLU A 94 19.76 -1.92 11.04
N GLU A 95 19.13 -3.03 11.43
CA GLU A 95 19.41 -4.34 10.84
C GLU A 95 19.11 -4.41 9.34
N ILE A 96 18.02 -3.77 8.91
CA ILE A 96 17.68 -3.68 7.49
C ILE A 96 18.70 -2.81 6.76
N ALA A 97 19.08 -1.66 7.34
CA ALA A 97 20.08 -0.76 6.76
C ALA A 97 21.44 -1.44 6.59
N ASP A 98 21.88 -2.25 7.57
CA ASP A 98 23.17 -2.95 7.54
C ASP A 98 23.24 -4.00 6.42
N VAL A 99 22.12 -4.63 6.06
CA VAL A 99 22.02 -5.55 4.92
C VAL A 99 22.35 -4.83 3.61
N PHE A 100 21.80 -3.64 3.39
CA PHE A 100 22.09 -2.83 2.19
C PHE A 100 23.50 -2.24 2.20
N SER A 101 23.97 -1.83 3.39
CA SER A 101 25.29 -1.21 3.59
C SER A 101 26.45 -2.15 3.33
N THR A 102 26.23 -3.44 3.59
CA THR A 102 27.19 -4.50 3.29
C THR A 102 27.59 -4.57 1.81
N HIS A 103 26.65 -4.33 0.89
CA HIS A 103 26.88 -4.50 -0.56
C HIS A 103 27.27 -3.20 -1.27
N LEU A 104 26.75 -2.06 -0.80
CA LEU A 104 27.00 -0.74 -1.39
C LEU A 104 28.19 0.00 -0.78
N GLY A 105 28.77 -0.55 0.30
CA GLY A 105 29.74 0.14 1.17
C GLY A 105 29.04 0.82 2.35
N GLU A 106 29.67 0.82 3.54
CA GLU A 106 29.00 1.25 4.79
C GLU A 106 28.36 2.63 4.69
N GLU A 107 29.12 3.64 4.25
CA GLU A 107 28.65 5.02 4.15
C GLU A 107 27.58 5.17 3.05
N ALA A 108 27.84 4.66 1.84
CA ALA A 108 26.96 4.85 0.70
C ALA A 108 25.63 4.09 0.85
N GLY A 109 25.67 2.86 1.38
CA GLY A 109 24.46 2.07 1.59
C GLY A 109 23.58 2.62 2.72
N LYS A 110 24.16 3.10 3.83
CA LYS A 110 23.40 3.77 4.90
C LYS A 110 22.73 5.04 4.38
N VAL A 111 23.44 5.85 3.60
CA VAL A 111 22.88 7.08 3.02
C VAL A 111 21.76 6.76 2.03
N LEU A 112 21.98 5.83 1.09
CA LEU A 112 20.97 5.47 0.09
C LEU A 112 19.72 4.86 0.73
N PHE A 113 19.89 3.96 1.70
CA PHE A 113 18.79 3.37 2.44
C PHE A 113 18.00 4.44 3.21
N SER A 114 18.70 5.32 3.94
CA SER A 114 18.06 6.39 4.71
C SER A 114 17.33 7.38 3.82
N MET A 115 17.89 7.72 2.65
CA MET A 115 17.22 8.58 1.67
C MET A 115 15.98 7.92 1.09
N GLY A 116 16.05 6.63 0.77
CA GLY A 116 14.90 5.86 0.28
C GLY A 116 13.79 5.76 1.32
N LEU A 117 14.15 5.44 2.57
CA LEU A 117 13.23 5.35 3.70
C LEU A 117 12.57 6.71 3.98
N LEU A 118 13.35 7.79 4.05
CA LEU A 118 12.82 9.14 4.25
C LEU A 118 11.93 9.58 3.09
N GLY A 119 12.35 9.34 1.85
CA GLY A 119 11.56 9.67 0.66
C GLY A 119 10.21 8.94 0.66
N GLY A 120 10.21 7.64 0.94
CA GLY A 120 9.01 6.83 1.04
C GLY A 120 8.09 7.29 2.18
N ALA A 121 8.65 7.52 3.37
CA ALA A 121 7.90 7.99 4.53
C ALA A 121 7.27 9.38 4.30
N LEU A 122 7.99 10.30 3.65
CA LEU A 122 7.46 11.61 3.29
C LEU A 122 6.30 11.48 2.30
N VAL A 123 6.48 10.75 1.20
CA VAL A 123 5.41 10.56 0.21
C VAL A 123 4.19 9.91 0.84
N GLY A 124 4.39 8.84 1.63
CA GLY A 124 3.32 8.15 2.34
C GLY A 124 2.57 9.09 3.30
N GLY A 125 3.30 9.80 4.16
CA GLY A 125 2.72 10.75 5.12
C GLY A 125 1.90 11.85 4.45
N LEU A 126 2.39 12.40 3.33
CA LEU A 126 1.67 13.40 2.55
C LEU A 126 0.39 12.83 1.92
N VAL A 127 0.51 11.71 1.19
CA VAL A 127 -0.59 11.10 0.42
C VAL A 127 -1.71 10.61 1.35
N VAL A 128 -1.36 9.93 2.44
CA VAL A 128 -2.35 9.39 3.40
C VAL A 128 -3.09 10.54 4.09
N SER A 129 -2.36 11.56 4.55
CA SER A 129 -2.96 12.71 5.24
C SER A 129 -3.85 13.53 4.30
N LEU A 130 -3.48 13.67 3.02
CA LEU A 130 -4.33 14.30 2.01
C LEU A 130 -5.60 13.51 1.76
N THR A 131 -5.49 12.19 1.64
CA THR A 131 -6.66 11.29 1.50
C THR A 131 -7.64 11.47 2.66
N ALA A 132 -7.12 11.49 3.88
CA ALA A 132 -7.94 11.70 5.07
C ALA A 132 -8.61 13.08 5.08
N ALA A 133 -7.87 14.14 4.73
CA ALA A 133 -8.40 15.51 4.67
C ALA A 133 -9.46 15.68 3.56
N TRP A 134 -9.27 15.07 2.39
CA TRP A 134 -10.27 15.08 1.32
C TRP A 134 -11.53 14.28 1.70
N GLY A 135 -11.37 13.11 2.30
CA GLY A 135 -12.48 12.27 2.75
C GLY A 135 -13.30 12.91 3.86
N LEU A 136 -12.65 13.46 4.89
CA LEU A 136 -13.35 14.19 5.96
C LEU A 136 -13.99 15.48 5.45
N GLY A 137 -13.31 16.19 4.54
CA GLY A 137 -13.88 17.36 3.88
C GLY A 137 -15.14 17.04 3.07
N GLU A 138 -15.19 15.88 2.41
CA GLU A 138 -16.38 15.40 1.71
C GLU A 138 -17.55 15.14 2.65
N LEU A 139 -17.29 14.40 3.74
CA LEU A 139 -18.30 14.03 4.72
C LEU A 139 -18.90 15.26 5.43
N MET A 140 -18.07 16.28 5.69
CA MET A 140 -18.48 17.51 6.37
C MET A 140 -18.99 18.59 5.40
N GLY A 141 -18.96 18.37 4.09
CA GLY A 141 -19.33 19.37 3.07
C GLY A 141 -18.40 20.59 3.04
N LEU A 142 -17.16 20.46 3.50
CA LEU A 142 -16.17 21.53 3.57
C LEU A 142 -15.47 21.72 2.21
N ARG A 143 -14.92 22.94 2.00
CA ARG A 143 -14.05 23.20 0.85
C ARG A 143 -12.80 22.31 0.92
N ARG A 144 -12.55 21.56 -0.14
CA ARG A 144 -11.57 20.46 -0.20
C ARG A 144 -10.75 20.55 -1.48
N SER A 145 -9.67 21.31 -1.47
CA SER A 145 -8.73 21.37 -2.59
C SER A 145 -7.38 21.89 -2.14
N LEU A 146 -6.31 21.40 -2.77
CA LEU A 146 -4.96 21.93 -2.61
C LEU A 146 -4.79 23.31 -3.26
N GLU A 147 -5.69 23.69 -4.17
CA GLU A 147 -5.66 25.02 -4.81
C GLU A 147 -6.07 26.15 -3.85
N TYR A 148 -6.80 25.83 -2.77
CA TYR A 148 -7.19 26.84 -1.78
C TYR A 148 -6.01 27.21 -0.88
N LYS A 149 -5.91 28.50 -0.55
CA LYS A 149 -4.99 28.96 0.49
C LYS A 149 -5.42 28.42 1.85
N ALA A 150 -4.48 28.29 2.78
CA ALA A 150 -4.77 27.86 4.16
C ALA A 150 -5.85 28.70 4.86
N THR A 151 -5.98 29.98 4.48
CA THR A 151 -7.01 30.89 4.97
C THR A 151 -8.39 30.69 4.31
N GLU A 152 -8.44 30.07 3.12
CA GLU A 152 -9.65 29.86 2.33
C GLU A 152 -10.31 28.49 2.60
N ALA A 153 -9.53 27.52 3.09
CA ALA A 153 -9.99 26.20 3.50
C ALA A 153 -9.35 25.76 4.84
N PRO A 154 -9.55 26.52 5.94
CA PRO A 154 -8.86 26.24 7.21
C PRO A 154 -9.19 24.86 7.78
N GLY A 155 -10.41 24.36 7.58
CA GLY A 155 -10.81 23.01 8.02
C GLY A 155 -10.05 21.89 7.32
N PHE A 156 -9.74 22.06 6.02
CA PHE A 156 -8.96 21.08 5.26
C PHE A 156 -7.52 21.00 5.76
N TYR A 157 -6.85 22.16 5.88
CA TYR A 157 -5.47 22.22 6.35
C TYR A 157 -5.34 21.84 7.83
N LEU A 158 -6.31 22.20 8.69
CA LEU A 158 -6.31 21.77 10.08
C LEU A 158 -6.43 20.25 10.20
N THR A 159 -7.36 19.64 9.47
CA THR A 159 -7.53 18.18 9.45
C THR A 159 -6.27 17.49 8.97
N TYR A 160 -5.68 18.00 7.88
CA TYR A 160 -4.43 17.52 7.33
C TYR A 160 -3.28 17.56 8.36
N THR A 161 -3.05 18.72 9.00
CA THR A 161 -2.00 18.87 10.01
C THR A 161 -2.25 18.00 11.25
N LEU A 162 -3.50 17.89 11.70
CA LEU A 162 -3.86 17.04 12.84
C LEU A 162 -3.62 15.56 12.55
N MET A 163 -3.90 15.09 11.33
CA MET A 163 -3.64 13.69 10.94
C MET A 163 -2.15 13.38 10.92
N ILE A 164 -1.32 14.30 10.39
CA ILE A 164 0.15 14.15 10.44
C ILE A 164 0.64 14.13 11.89
N ALA A 165 0.21 15.10 12.70
CA ALA A 165 0.62 15.19 14.10
C ALA A 165 0.20 13.95 14.89
N PHE A 166 -1.02 13.45 14.68
CA PHE A 166 -1.51 12.23 15.30
C PHE A 166 -0.68 11.00 14.88
N GLY A 167 -0.44 10.82 13.59
CA GLY A 167 0.42 9.74 13.09
C GLY A 167 1.82 9.78 13.67
N ALA A 168 2.43 10.98 13.75
CA ALA A 168 3.74 11.16 14.37
C ALA A 168 3.75 10.80 15.86
N VAL A 169 2.73 11.23 16.62
CA VAL A 169 2.61 10.89 18.05
C VAL A 169 2.46 9.39 18.23
N VAL A 170 1.60 8.73 17.45
CA VAL A 170 1.42 7.27 17.52
C VAL A 170 2.73 6.55 17.19
N ALA A 171 3.44 6.96 16.14
CA ALA A 171 4.72 6.36 15.75
C ALA A 171 5.81 6.52 16.82
N ILE A 172 5.88 7.68 17.50
CA ILE A 172 6.85 7.93 18.57
C ILE A 172 6.51 7.12 19.84
N MET A 173 5.23 6.98 20.15
CA MET A 173 4.76 6.29 21.36
C MET A 173 4.82 4.76 21.24
N TYR A 174 4.79 4.22 20.03
CA TYR A 174 4.76 2.78 19.81
C TYR A 174 6.17 2.17 19.90
N PRO A 175 6.42 1.18 20.78
CA PRO A 175 7.78 0.68 21.03
C PRO A 175 8.46 0.02 19.82
N ASN A 176 7.67 -0.63 18.96
CA ASN A 176 8.19 -1.34 17.79
C ASN A 176 7.49 -0.85 16.50
N PRO A 177 8.04 0.15 15.79
CA PRO A 177 7.41 0.71 14.61
C PRO A 177 7.27 -0.30 13.46
N ILE A 178 8.14 -1.31 13.37
CA ILE A 178 8.06 -2.37 12.35
C ILE A 178 6.86 -3.26 12.61
N GLU A 179 6.62 -3.64 13.87
CA GLU A 179 5.44 -4.42 14.22
C GLU A 179 4.14 -3.64 14.00
N LEU A 180 4.13 -2.34 14.30
CA LEU A 180 2.99 -1.46 14.01
C LEU A 180 2.71 -1.41 12.50
N GLU A 181 3.74 -1.25 11.67
CA GLU A 181 3.60 -1.23 10.21
C GLU A 181 3.00 -2.55 9.71
N VAL A 182 3.59 -3.68 10.08
CA VAL A 182 3.08 -5.02 9.69
C VAL A 182 1.62 -5.20 10.11
N PHE A 183 1.25 -4.75 11.30
CA PHE A 183 -0.14 -4.80 11.78
C PHE A 183 -1.08 -3.94 10.93
N VAL A 184 -0.70 -2.70 10.61
CA VAL A 184 -1.49 -1.80 9.75
C VAL A 184 -1.69 -2.42 8.37
N GLU A 185 -0.68 -3.09 7.82
CA GLU A 185 -0.82 -3.75 6.52
C GLU A 185 -1.72 -4.98 6.55
N ILE A 186 -1.69 -5.77 7.62
CA ILE A 186 -2.66 -6.86 7.78
C ILE A 186 -4.10 -6.32 7.85
N LEU A 187 -4.31 -5.18 8.54
CA LEU A 187 -5.60 -4.49 8.53
C LEU A 187 -5.99 -4.02 7.12
N ASN A 188 -5.05 -3.50 6.33
CA ASN A 188 -5.32 -3.13 4.94
C ASN A 188 -5.79 -4.34 4.11
N ALA A 189 -5.14 -5.50 4.27
CA ALA A 189 -5.53 -6.73 3.60
C ALA A 189 -6.95 -7.19 4.02
N LEU A 190 -7.28 -7.08 5.30
CA LEU A 190 -8.61 -7.42 5.83
C LEU A 190 -9.73 -6.51 5.25
N LEU A 191 -9.40 -5.25 4.95
CA LEU A 191 -10.35 -4.27 4.41
C LEU A 191 -10.58 -4.39 2.89
N LEU A 192 -9.79 -5.20 2.18
CA LEU A 192 -9.92 -5.39 0.74
C LEU A 192 -11.31 -5.78 0.25
N PRO A 193 -12.03 -6.74 0.86
CA PRO A 193 -13.37 -7.12 0.42
C PRO A 193 -14.36 -5.97 0.48
N VAL A 194 -14.21 -5.09 1.47
CA VAL A 194 -15.06 -3.92 1.65
C VAL A 194 -14.78 -2.92 0.54
N VAL A 195 -13.52 -2.54 0.35
CA VAL A 195 -13.12 -1.50 -0.60
C VAL A 195 -13.35 -1.93 -2.04
N LEU A 196 -12.86 -3.12 -2.43
CA LEU A 196 -13.01 -3.65 -3.78
C LEU A 196 -14.48 -4.00 -4.08
N GLY A 197 -15.22 -4.48 -3.08
CA GLY A 197 -16.66 -4.71 -3.19
C GLY A 197 -17.43 -3.44 -3.52
N PHE A 198 -17.20 -2.35 -2.76
CA PHE A 198 -17.83 -1.07 -3.05
C PHE A 198 -17.39 -0.49 -4.39
N LEU A 199 -16.11 -0.59 -4.73
CA LEU A 199 -15.60 -0.15 -6.03
C LEU A 199 -16.27 -0.91 -7.19
N TYR A 200 -16.45 -2.22 -7.06
CA TYR A 200 -17.15 -3.03 -8.06
C TYR A 200 -18.62 -2.62 -8.21
N VAL A 201 -19.34 -2.46 -7.09
CA VAL A 201 -20.75 -2.04 -7.10
C VAL A 201 -20.89 -0.64 -7.71
N LEU A 202 -19.97 0.27 -7.41
CA LEU A 202 -19.92 1.61 -8.01
C LEU A 202 -19.76 1.51 -9.54
N ALA A 203 -18.80 0.72 -10.00
CA ALA A 203 -18.49 0.54 -11.41
C ALA A 203 -19.60 -0.20 -12.20
N TYR A 204 -20.29 -1.13 -11.54
CA TYR A 204 -21.31 -1.97 -12.17
C TYR A 204 -22.70 -1.32 -12.16
N LYS A 205 -23.09 -0.62 -11.08
CA LYS A 205 -24.47 -0.16 -10.85
C LYS A 205 -24.61 1.35 -10.81
N ALA A 206 -23.70 2.07 -10.15
CA ALA A 206 -23.91 3.48 -9.83
C ALA A 206 -23.42 4.44 -10.93
N LEU A 207 -22.45 4.04 -11.76
CA LEU A 207 -22.02 4.84 -12.92
C LEU A 207 -23.14 5.04 -13.96
N PRO A 208 -23.09 6.11 -14.78
CA PRO A 208 -23.94 6.25 -15.96
C PRO A 208 -23.81 5.04 -16.90
N GLU A 209 -24.90 4.65 -17.57
CA GLU A 209 -24.94 3.41 -18.36
C GLU A 209 -23.86 3.28 -19.45
N GLU A 210 -23.43 4.41 -20.00
CA GLU A 210 -22.37 4.47 -21.02
C GLU A 210 -20.98 4.16 -20.45
N HIS A 211 -20.77 4.35 -19.13
CA HIS A 211 -19.50 4.15 -18.43
C HIS A 211 -19.47 2.88 -17.57
N ARG A 212 -20.59 2.17 -17.43
CA ARG A 212 -20.66 0.92 -16.65
C ARG A 212 -19.83 -0.18 -17.27
N ILE A 213 -19.20 -1.00 -16.42
CA ILE A 213 -18.59 -2.26 -16.85
C ILE A 213 -19.69 -3.24 -17.27
N LYS A 214 -19.53 -3.93 -18.41
CA LYS A 214 -20.54 -4.84 -18.98
C LYS A 214 -19.92 -6.16 -19.45
N GLY A 215 -20.76 -7.19 -19.56
CA GLY A 215 -20.41 -8.48 -20.18
C GLY A 215 -19.23 -9.18 -19.53
N SER A 216 -18.35 -9.74 -20.36
CA SER A 216 -17.17 -10.50 -19.94
C SER A 216 -16.16 -9.68 -19.16
N TYR A 217 -16.06 -8.37 -19.41
CA TYR A 217 -15.17 -7.49 -18.65
C TYR A 217 -15.63 -7.35 -17.19
N ALA A 218 -16.94 -7.17 -16.96
CA ALA A 218 -17.49 -7.10 -15.62
C ALA A 218 -17.30 -8.41 -14.84
N LEU A 219 -17.41 -9.56 -15.53
CA LEU A 219 -17.14 -10.86 -14.93
C LEU A 219 -15.65 -11.04 -14.61
N GLY A 220 -14.76 -10.66 -15.52
CA GLY A 220 -13.31 -10.73 -15.29
C GLY A 220 -12.86 -9.90 -14.09
N VAL A 221 -13.37 -8.67 -13.96
CA VAL A 221 -13.10 -7.81 -12.79
C VAL A 221 -13.65 -8.44 -11.51
N ALA A 222 -14.87 -9.00 -11.54
CA ALA A 222 -15.45 -9.66 -10.38
C ALA A 222 -14.62 -10.86 -9.91
N ILE A 223 -14.17 -11.72 -10.85
CA ILE A 223 -13.32 -12.87 -10.55
C ILE A 223 -11.99 -12.40 -9.96
N LEU A 224 -11.34 -11.41 -10.58
CA LEU A 224 -10.08 -10.86 -10.10
C LEU A 224 -10.21 -10.31 -8.67
N PHE A 225 -11.21 -9.46 -8.42
CA PHE A 225 -11.43 -8.88 -7.09
C PHE A 225 -11.76 -9.97 -6.06
N SER A 226 -12.58 -10.95 -6.44
CA SER A 226 -12.93 -12.08 -5.55
C SER A 226 -11.71 -12.93 -5.23
N LEU A 227 -10.81 -13.16 -6.20
CA LEU A 227 -9.57 -13.90 -5.98
C LEU A 227 -8.62 -13.13 -5.08
N CYS A 228 -8.40 -11.84 -5.31
CA CYS A 228 -7.58 -10.99 -4.43
C CYS A 228 -8.13 -10.98 -3.00
N CYS A 229 -9.44 -10.78 -2.83
CA CYS A 229 -10.08 -10.79 -1.51
C CYS A 229 -10.02 -12.18 -0.86
N GLY A 230 -10.23 -13.24 -1.63
CA GLY A 230 -10.19 -14.61 -1.14
C GLY A 230 -8.80 -14.99 -0.63
N VAL A 231 -7.75 -14.65 -1.37
CA VAL A 231 -6.35 -14.89 -0.94
C VAL A 231 -6.03 -14.05 0.30
N ALA A 232 -6.37 -12.77 0.31
CA ALA A 232 -6.13 -11.90 1.47
C ALA A 232 -6.80 -12.42 2.74
N LEU A 233 -8.11 -12.74 2.66
CA LEU A 233 -8.87 -13.27 3.79
C LEU A 233 -8.35 -14.64 4.22
N TYR A 234 -8.00 -15.52 3.29
CA TYR A 234 -7.43 -16.82 3.61
C TYR A 234 -6.15 -16.68 4.43
N LEU A 235 -5.23 -15.81 4.03
CA LEU A 235 -3.98 -15.59 4.76
C LEU A 235 -4.22 -14.90 6.12
N CYS A 236 -5.14 -13.92 6.20
CA CYS A 236 -5.55 -13.33 7.48
C CYS A 236 -6.15 -14.38 8.45
N ILE A 237 -6.95 -15.31 7.93
CA ILE A 237 -7.54 -16.38 8.75
C ILE A 237 -6.45 -17.35 9.25
N LEU A 238 -5.50 -17.72 8.40
CA LEU A 238 -4.37 -18.55 8.84
C LEU A 238 -3.55 -17.85 9.93
N GLU A 239 -3.25 -16.57 9.73
CA GLU A 239 -2.52 -15.76 10.71
C GLU A 239 -3.24 -15.68 12.07
N THR A 240 -4.57 -15.50 12.07
CA THR A 240 -5.37 -15.42 13.30
C THR A 240 -5.60 -16.76 13.99
N ILE A 241 -5.83 -17.86 13.24
CA ILE A 241 -5.98 -19.20 13.82
C ILE A 241 -4.68 -19.63 14.50
N ASP A 242 -3.55 -19.39 13.84
CA ASP A 242 -2.24 -19.75 14.39
C ASP A 242 -1.76 -18.80 15.50
N ALA A 243 -2.35 -17.61 15.66
CA ALA A 243 -2.13 -16.73 16.81
C ALA A 243 -2.89 -17.18 18.08
N ALA A 244 -3.94 -18.00 17.92
CA ALA A 244 -4.76 -18.51 19.02
C ALA A 244 -4.26 -19.85 19.61
N VAL A 245 -3.20 -20.44 19.04
CA VAL A 245 -2.57 -21.73 19.42
C VAL A 245 -1.08 -21.54 19.73
#